data_AF-A0A7J3S1K3-F1
#
_entry.id   AF-A0A7J3S1K3-F1
#
_cell.length_a   1.000
_cell.length_b   1.000
_cell.length_c   1.000
_cell.angle_alpha   90.00
_cell.angle_beta   90.00
_cell.angle_gamma   90.00
#
_symmetry.space_group_name_H-M   'P 1'
#
loop_
_entity.id
_entity.type
_entity.pdbx_description
1 polymer ?
#
loop_
_entity_poly.entity_id
_entity_poly.type
_entity_poly.pdbx_seq_one_letter_code
_entity_poly.pdbx_strand_id
1 'polypeptide(L)'
;MSEELLSILQRSLEEELTSEELSRIDPGLYKAVALRVKQIRGFMGNGDSPLVNSLLSKEIGLFCELSDSLMTVRLHKILDKALKGTNEISLTPEERYMAEPLYSSVKRLARIRDAVDRGHLSVLEESSDSCSVRYIVVRFLQPATKMAGVDLKQYGPYLPEDITVLPVDNAKPLLERGIVEEVWVSDR
;
A
#
# COMPACT_ATOMS: atom_id res chain seq x y z
N MET A 1 9.16 -24.72 4.66
CA MET A 1 8.06 -23.73 4.62
C MET A 1 8.52 -22.32 4.98
N SER A 2 9.06 -22.03 6.17
CA SER A 2 9.54 -20.69 6.54
C SER A 2 10.79 -20.25 5.76
N GLU A 3 11.80 -21.10 5.65
CA GLU A 3 13.03 -20.83 4.88
C GLU A 3 12.76 -20.68 3.38
N GLU A 4 11.74 -21.37 2.87
CA GLU A 4 11.37 -21.35 1.45
C GLU A 4 10.72 -20.00 1.08
N LEU A 5 9.81 -19.48 1.92
CA LEU A 5 9.22 -18.16 1.69
C LEU A 5 10.26 -17.04 1.81
N LEU A 6 11.18 -17.15 2.79
CA LEU A 6 12.25 -16.17 2.98
C LEU A 6 13.21 -16.15 1.78
N SER A 7 13.61 -17.33 1.27
CA SER A 7 14.49 -17.41 0.10
C SER A 7 13.82 -16.92 -1.18
N ILE A 8 12.51 -17.14 -1.36
CA ILE A 8 11.74 -16.54 -2.46
C ILE A 8 11.78 -15.01 -2.36
N LEU A 9 11.53 -14.46 -1.18
CA LEU A 9 11.52 -13.01 -0.94
C LEU A 9 12.90 -12.39 -1.22
N GLN A 10 13.97 -13.03 -0.75
CA GLN A 10 15.35 -12.61 -1.00
C GLN A 10 15.67 -12.63 -2.49
N ARG A 11 15.38 -13.73 -3.18
CA ARG A 11 15.61 -13.84 -4.63
C ARG A 11 14.83 -12.79 -5.41
N SER A 12 13.55 -12.58 -5.07
CA SER A 12 12.74 -11.55 -5.71
C SER A 12 13.31 -10.15 -5.49
N LEU A 13 13.84 -9.85 -4.31
CA LEU A 13 14.51 -8.57 -4.04
C LEU A 13 15.83 -8.43 -4.82
N GLU A 14 16.65 -9.48 -4.89
CA GLU A 14 17.90 -9.48 -5.67
C GLU A 14 17.65 -9.28 -7.17
N GLU A 15 16.66 -9.98 -7.73
CA GLU A 15 16.22 -9.81 -9.12
C GLU A 15 15.70 -8.38 -9.36
N GLU A 16 14.96 -7.82 -8.40
CA GLU A 16 14.46 -6.45 -8.50
C GLU A 16 15.59 -5.41 -8.40
N LEU A 17 16.62 -5.63 -7.60
CA LEU A 17 17.76 -4.70 -7.50
C LEU A 17 18.67 -4.75 -8.72
N THR A 18 18.78 -5.90 -9.39
CA THR A 18 19.66 -6.10 -10.54
C THR A 18 19.00 -5.75 -11.88
N SER A 19 17.68 -5.86 -11.98
CA SER A 19 16.92 -5.52 -13.19
C SER A 19 16.55 -4.05 -13.25
N GLU A 20 16.66 -3.41 -14.41
CA GLU A 20 16.06 -2.08 -14.65
C GLU A 20 14.53 -2.15 -14.83
N GLU A 21 14.01 -3.31 -15.25
CA GLU A 21 12.58 -3.55 -15.43
C GLU A 21 11.95 -4.18 -14.19
N LEU A 22 10.61 -4.09 -14.11
CA LEU A 22 9.85 -4.65 -13.00
C LEU A 22 9.87 -6.17 -13.10
N SER A 23 10.35 -6.85 -12.07
CA SER A 23 10.39 -8.31 -12.09
C SER A 23 8.97 -8.90 -12.01
N ARG A 24 8.81 -10.15 -12.46
CA ARG A 24 7.56 -10.92 -12.29
C ARG A 24 7.61 -11.61 -10.93
N ILE A 25 6.89 -11.04 -9.97
CA ILE A 25 6.68 -11.65 -8.66
C ILE A 25 5.33 -12.35 -8.61
N ASP A 26 5.22 -13.35 -7.73
CA ASP A 26 3.94 -14.01 -7.47
C ASP A 26 2.92 -13.00 -6.89
N PRO A 27 1.72 -12.86 -7.49
CA PRO A 27 0.67 -11.99 -6.97
C PRO A 27 0.24 -12.31 -5.52
N GLY A 28 0.50 -13.52 -5.04
CA GLY A 28 0.22 -13.94 -3.67
C GLY A 28 1.32 -13.63 -2.65
N LEU A 29 2.48 -13.14 -3.08
CA LEU A 29 3.68 -13.03 -2.25
C LEU A 29 3.45 -12.20 -0.98
N TYR A 30 2.92 -10.98 -1.12
CA TYR A 30 2.66 -10.10 0.03
C TYR A 30 1.65 -10.71 1.01
N LYS A 31 0.62 -11.39 0.50
CA LYS A 31 -0.35 -12.10 1.33
C LYS A 31 0.28 -13.27 2.07
N ALA A 32 1.16 -14.02 1.41
CA ALA A 32 1.89 -15.13 2.03
C ALA A 32 2.78 -14.65 3.18
N VAL A 33 3.50 -13.53 2.99
CA VAL A 33 4.30 -12.90 4.05
C VAL A 33 3.41 -12.46 5.22
N ALA A 34 2.31 -11.75 4.94
CA ALA A 34 1.40 -11.29 5.99
C ALA A 34 0.80 -12.45 6.81
N LEU A 35 0.39 -13.53 6.13
CA LEU A 35 -0.09 -14.76 6.78
C LEU A 35 0.99 -15.39 7.66
N ARG A 36 2.24 -15.44 7.19
CA ARG A 36 3.36 -15.99 7.97
C ARG A 36 3.64 -15.15 9.21
N VAL A 37 3.70 -13.82 9.08
CA VAL A 37 3.87 -12.91 10.22
C VAL A 37 2.74 -13.09 11.25
N LYS A 38 1.49 -13.21 10.78
CA LYS A 38 0.34 -13.48 11.65
C LYS A 38 0.49 -14.80 12.42
N GLN A 39 0.93 -15.86 11.75
CA GLN A 39 1.20 -17.15 12.41
C GLN A 39 2.29 -17.04 13.46
N ILE A 40 3.43 -16.40 13.15
CA ILE A 40 4.55 -16.23 14.10
C ILE A 40 4.07 -15.48 15.35
N ARG A 41 3.35 -14.37 15.17
CA ARG A 41 2.77 -13.61 16.29
C ARG A 41 1.80 -14.43 17.15
N GLY A 42 1.07 -15.37 16.55
CA GLY A 42 0.18 -16.28 17.29
C GLY A 42 0.90 -17.34 18.13
N PHE A 43 2.14 -17.69 17.78
CA PHE A 43 2.97 -18.59 18.58
C PHE A 43 3.64 -17.87 19.76
N MET A 44 3.95 -16.58 19.60
CA MET A 44 4.53 -15.76 20.67
C MET A 44 3.55 -15.64 21.85
N GLY A 45 3.99 -16.09 23.04
CA GLY A 45 3.21 -16.01 24.28
C GLY A 45 2.67 -17.35 24.81
N ASN A 46 2.80 -18.45 24.06
CA ASN A 46 2.32 -19.78 24.49
C ASN A 46 3.32 -20.54 25.40
N GLY A 47 4.03 -19.83 26.29
CA GLY A 47 4.95 -20.44 27.27
C GLY A 47 6.34 -20.80 26.76
N ASP A 48 6.71 -20.36 25.56
CA ASP A 48 8.02 -20.63 24.96
C ASP A 48 9.18 -19.93 25.70
N SER A 49 10.35 -20.57 25.69
CA SER A 49 11.61 -20.03 26.24
C SER A 49 11.91 -18.62 25.70
N PRO A 50 12.46 -17.70 26.51
CA PRO A 50 12.78 -16.33 26.07
C PRO A 50 13.68 -16.30 24.83
N LEU A 51 14.54 -17.30 24.66
CA LEU A 51 15.39 -17.44 23.46
C LEU A 51 14.55 -17.70 22.20
N VAL A 52 13.53 -18.56 22.27
CA VAL A 52 12.65 -18.87 21.14
C VAL A 52 11.85 -17.65 20.73
N ASN A 53 11.27 -16.93 21.70
CA ASN A 53 10.56 -15.68 21.42
C ASN A 53 11.47 -14.62 20.76
N SER A 54 12.73 -14.53 21.19
CA SER A 54 13.70 -13.61 20.57
C SER A 54 14.02 -14.00 19.12
N LEU A 55 14.09 -15.30 18.81
CA LEU A 55 14.34 -15.78 17.45
C LEU A 55 13.14 -15.51 16.53
N LEU A 56 11.92 -15.80 17.00
CA LEU A 56 10.68 -15.52 16.26
C LEU A 56 10.51 -14.02 15.98
N SER A 57 10.89 -13.17 16.94
CA SER A 57 10.86 -11.71 16.74
C SER A 57 11.83 -11.26 15.63
N LYS A 58 13.02 -11.87 15.54
CA LYS A 58 13.97 -11.61 14.46
C LYS A 58 13.46 -12.12 13.11
N GLU A 59 12.80 -13.28 13.07
CA GLU A 59 12.19 -13.81 11.85
C GLU A 59 11.11 -12.86 11.31
N ILE A 60 10.25 -12.30 12.19
CA ILE A 60 9.29 -11.25 11.81
C ILE A 60 10.03 -10.02 11.25
N GLY A 61 11.08 -9.57 11.94
CA GLY A 61 11.89 -8.43 11.50
C GLY A 61 12.40 -8.61 10.07
N LEU A 62 13.00 -9.76 9.76
CA LEU A 62 13.50 -10.07 8.42
C LEU A 62 12.40 -10.05 7.35
N PHE A 63 11.24 -10.66 7.63
CA PHE A 63 10.13 -10.62 6.68
C PHE A 63 9.65 -9.19 6.41
N CYS A 64 9.56 -8.37 7.47
CA CYS A 64 9.14 -6.97 7.34
C CYS A 64 10.17 -6.15 6.55
N GLU A 65 11.46 -6.21 6.91
CA GLU A 65 12.54 -5.43 6.28
C GLU A 65 12.69 -5.76 4.79
N LEU A 66 12.68 -7.05 4.43
CA LEU A 66 12.82 -7.49 3.04
C LEU A 66 11.59 -7.13 2.21
N SER A 67 10.39 -7.26 2.79
CA SER A 67 9.15 -6.92 2.07
C SER A 67 9.06 -5.42 1.83
N ASP A 68 9.43 -4.62 2.83
CA ASP A 68 9.45 -3.16 2.72
C ASP A 68 10.47 -2.68 1.68
N SER A 69 11.67 -3.27 1.70
CA SER A 69 12.69 -3.01 0.68
C SER A 69 12.19 -3.34 -0.72
N LEU A 70 11.55 -4.51 -0.90
CA LEU A 70 11.00 -4.94 -2.18
C LEU A 70 9.91 -3.98 -2.67
N MET A 71 8.95 -3.65 -1.79
CA MET A 71 7.87 -2.72 -2.11
C MET A 71 8.40 -1.33 -2.49
N THR A 72 9.40 -0.85 -1.75
CA THR A 72 10.02 0.47 -1.98
C THR A 72 10.73 0.53 -3.34
N VAL A 73 11.57 -0.46 -3.65
CA VAL A 73 12.27 -0.51 -4.96
C VAL A 73 11.26 -0.58 -6.11
N ARG A 74 10.22 -1.40 -5.96
CA ARG A 74 9.18 -1.55 -6.99
C ARG A 74 8.37 -0.27 -7.17
N LEU A 75 8.01 0.43 -6.10
CA LEU A 75 7.30 1.71 -6.17
C LEU A 75 8.09 2.75 -6.98
N HIS A 76 9.41 2.86 -6.76
CA HIS A 76 10.25 3.79 -7.52
C HIS A 76 10.21 3.48 -9.03
N LYS A 77 10.34 2.20 -9.41
CA LYS A 77 10.25 1.81 -10.82
C LYS A 77 8.87 2.04 -11.42
N ILE A 78 7.80 1.80 -10.66
CA ILE A 78 6.42 2.09 -11.07
C ILE A 78 6.25 3.58 -11.34
N LEU A 79 6.78 4.44 -10.47
CA LEU A 79 6.73 5.90 -10.64
C LEU A 79 7.48 6.36 -11.90
N ASP A 80 8.70 5.89 -12.10
CA ASP A 80 9.50 6.24 -13.28
C ASP A 80 8.79 5.85 -14.58
N LYS A 81 8.12 4.70 -14.60
CA LYS A 81 7.36 4.21 -15.75
C LYS A 81 6.03 4.93 -15.93
N ALA A 82 5.35 5.26 -14.83
CA ALA A 82 4.14 6.07 -14.87
C ALA A 82 4.42 7.43 -15.51
N LEU A 83 5.52 8.08 -15.14
CA LEU A 83 5.95 9.36 -15.73
C LEU A 83 6.29 9.24 -17.22
N LYS A 84 6.82 8.09 -17.67
CA LYS A 84 7.06 7.79 -19.09
C LYS A 84 5.78 7.41 -19.86
N GLY A 85 4.64 7.27 -19.17
CA GLY A 85 3.35 6.97 -19.80
C GLY A 85 3.15 5.50 -20.17
N THR A 86 3.94 4.58 -19.61
CA THR A 86 3.84 3.14 -19.86
C THR A 86 3.09 2.44 -18.73
N ASN A 87 2.04 1.70 -19.05
CA ASN A 87 1.34 0.84 -18.10
C ASN A 87 1.93 -0.56 -18.11
N GLU A 88 2.34 -1.06 -16.95
CA GLU A 88 2.94 -2.40 -16.85
C GLU A 88 1.96 -3.49 -16.40
N ILE A 89 2.26 -4.70 -16.87
CA ILE A 89 1.43 -5.90 -16.66
C ILE A 89 1.87 -6.66 -15.40
N SER A 90 3.09 -6.41 -14.89
CA SER A 90 3.72 -7.18 -13.79
C SER A 90 3.37 -6.70 -12.36
N LEU A 91 2.26 -5.95 -12.21
CA LEU A 91 1.83 -5.44 -10.92
C LEU A 91 0.99 -6.47 -10.16
N THR A 92 1.28 -6.67 -8.87
CA THR A 92 0.38 -7.41 -7.97
C THR A 92 -0.93 -6.63 -7.77
N PRO A 93 -2.00 -7.27 -7.24
CA PRO A 93 -3.24 -6.57 -6.91
C PRO A 93 -3.03 -5.38 -5.95
N GLU A 94 -2.15 -5.54 -4.96
CA GLU A 94 -1.80 -4.50 -3.97
C GLU A 94 -1.07 -3.33 -4.66
N GLU A 95 -0.14 -3.64 -5.56
CA GLU A 95 0.59 -2.63 -6.33
C GLU A 95 -0.31 -1.91 -7.33
N ARG A 96 -1.26 -2.61 -7.95
CA ARG A 96 -2.25 -1.99 -8.84
C ARG A 96 -3.14 -1.01 -8.08
N TYR A 97 -3.57 -1.38 -6.86
CA TYR A 97 -4.30 -0.47 -5.97
C TYR A 97 -3.48 0.80 -5.66
N MET A 98 -2.18 0.64 -5.39
CA MET A 98 -1.25 1.75 -5.13
C MET A 98 -0.96 2.61 -6.37
N ALA A 99 -0.85 2.00 -7.56
CA ALA A 99 -0.42 2.67 -8.79
C ALA A 99 -1.55 3.43 -9.52
N GLU A 100 -2.80 2.98 -9.40
CA GLU A 100 -3.95 3.59 -10.09
C GLU A 100 -4.07 5.11 -9.85
N PRO A 101 -3.97 5.62 -8.61
CA PRO A 101 -3.98 7.06 -8.35
C PRO A 101 -2.81 7.80 -9.01
N LEU A 102 -1.62 7.18 -9.09
CA LEU A 102 -0.43 7.77 -9.72
C LEU A 102 -0.65 7.93 -11.23
N TYR A 103 -1.11 6.89 -11.92
CA TYR A 103 -1.43 6.96 -13.34
C TYR A 103 -2.50 8.02 -13.64
N SER A 104 -3.51 8.13 -12.78
CA SER A 104 -4.53 9.20 -12.91
C SER A 104 -3.91 10.59 -12.77
N SER A 105 -2.92 10.76 -11.89
CA SER A 105 -2.23 12.02 -11.65
C SER A 105 -1.36 12.42 -12.85
N VAL A 106 -0.65 11.48 -13.45
CA VAL A 106 0.13 11.73 -14.68
C VAL A 106 -0.77 12.14 -15.83
N LYS A 107 -1.94 11.49 -16.01
CA LYS A 107 -2.93 11.90 -17.02
C LYS A 107 -3.46 13.31 -16.78
N ARG A 108 -3.75 13.67 -15.52
CA ARG A 108 -4.17 15.04 -15.15
C ARG A 108 -3.09 16.06 -15.49
N LEU A 109 -1.82 15.76 -15.20
CA LEU A 109 -0.69 16.62 -15.57
C LEU A 109 -0.61 16.83 -17.08
N ALA A 110 -0.75 15.77 -17.88
CA ALA A 110 -0.75 15.87 -19.34
C ALA A 110 -1.91 16.74 -19.87
N ARG A 111 -3.11 16.62 -19.27
CA ARG A 111 -4.27 17.47 -19.62
C ARG A 111 -4.03 18.95 -19.28
N ILE A 112 -3.46 19.23 -18.11
CA ILE A 112 -3.11 20.60 -17.71
C ILE A 112 -2.06 21.19 -18.65
N ARG A 113 -1.02 20.41 -19.00
CA ARG A 113 0.01 20.84 -19.95
C ARG A 113 -0.59 21.22 -21.31
N ASP A 114 -1.45 20.35 -21.86
CA ASP A 114 -2.12 20.63 -23.15
C ASP A 114 -3.04 21.85 -23.06
N ALA A 115 -3.73 22.05 -21.93
CA ALA A 115 -4.55 23.24 -21.70
C ALA A 115 -3.71 24.53 -21.66
N VAL A 116 -2.53 24.50 -21.02
CA VAL A 116 -1.59 25.63 -21.02
C VAL A 116 -1.05 25.89 -22.43
N ASP A 117 -0.59 24.85 -23.13
CA ASP A 117 -0.02 24.96 -24.47
C ASP A 117 -1.03 25.52 -25.49
N ARG A 118 -2.32 25.22 -25.32
CA ARG A 118 -3.41 25.66 -26.21
C ARG A 118 -4.19 26.88 -25.71
N GLY A 119 -3.92 27.38 -24.50
CA GLY A 119 -4.66 28.51 -23.90
C GLY A 119 -6.10 28.19 -23.48
N HIS A 120 -6.42 26.94 -23.13
CA HIS A 120 -7.75 26.53 -22.68
C HIS A 120 -7.98 26.84 -21.18
N LEU A 121 -8.39 28.08 -20.88
CA LEU A 121 -8.59 28.57 -19.51
C LEU A 121 -9.63 27.79 -18.70
N SER A 122 -10.73 27.35 -19.32
CA SER A 122 -11.81 26.61 -18.65
C SER A 122 -11.35 25.29 -18.02
N VAL A 123 -10.38 24.62 -18.63
CA VAL A 123 -9.81 23.37 -18.09
C VAL A 123 -8.97 23.64 -16.83
N LEU A 124 -8.36 24.82 -16.73
CA LEU A 124 -7.59 25.23 -15.55
C LEU A 124 -8.52 25.64 -14.41
N GLU A 125 -9.61 26.35 -14.71
CA GLU A 125 -10.65 26.74 -13.74
C GLU A 125 -11.36 25.52 -13.14
N GLU A 126 -11.74 24.53 -13.98
CA GLU A 126 -12.28 23.24 -13.51
C GLU A 126 -11.31 22.50 -12.57
N SER A 127 -10.01 22.62 -12.81
CA SER A 127 -9.00 21.94 -11.99
C SER A 127 -8.76 22.60 -10.63
N SER A 128 -8.94 23.92 -10.51
CA SER A 128 -8.80 24.66 -9.25
C SER A 128 -9.93 24.40 -8.26
N ASP A 129 -11.14 24.10 -8.73
CA ASP A 129 -12.29 23.81 -7.87
C ASP A 129 -12.26 22.40 -7.27
N SER A 130 -11.45 21.51 -7.83
CA SER A 130 -11.23 20.15 -7.31
C SER A 130 -10.23 20.13 -6.14
N CYS A 131 -10.58 20.78 -5.03
CA CYS A 131 -9.73 20.79 -3.84
C CYS A 131 -9.50 19.37 -3.31
N SER A 132 -8.23 19.06 -3.03
CA SER A 132 -7.70 17.73 -2.74
C SER A 132 -8.37 17.10 -1.51
N VAL A 133 -9.08 15.99 -1.72
CA VAL A 133 -9.45 15.09 -0.64
C VAL A 133 -8.16 14.62 0.04
N ARG A 134 -8.02 14.93 1.34
CA ARG A 134 -6.91 14.44 2.16
C ARG A 134 -7.24 13.03 2.62
N TYR A 135 -6.22 12.16 2.65
CA TYR A 135 -6.35 10.76 3.05
C TYR A 135 -5.54 10.46 4.31
N ILE A 136 -5.98 9.47 5.08
CA ILE A 136 -5.37 9.00 6.33
C ILE A 136 -5.40 7.47 6.37
N VAL A 137 -4.37 6.86 6.95
CA VAL A 137 -4.32 5.41 7.18
C VAL A 137 -4.95 5.10 8.53
N VAL A 138 -5.93 4.19 8.55
CA VAL A 138 -6.63 3.80 9.76
C VAL A 138 -6.67 2.28 9.90
N ARG A 139 -6.66 1.81 11.15
CA ARG A 139 -6.93 0.42 11.53
C ARG A 139 -8.32 0.33 12.15
N PHE A 140 -9.14 -0.60 11.67
CA PHE A 140 -10.47 -0.85 12.23
C PHE A 140 -10.35 -1.65 13.53
N LEU A 141 -10.88 -1.11 14.63
CA LEU A 141 -10.99 -1.83 15.92
C LEU A 141 -12.28 -2.67 15.98
N GLN A 142 -13.28 -2.30 15.18
CA GLN A 142 -14.60 -2.93 15.12
C GLN A 142 -15.00 -3.17 13.66
N PRO A 143 -15.87 -4.16 13.36
CA PRO A 143 -16.33 -4.38 11.99
C PRO A 143 -17.12 -3.18 11.47
N ALA A 144 -16.95 -2.85 10.18
CA ALA A 144 -17.64 -1.75 9.53
C ALA A 144 -18.29 -2.19 8.21
N THR A 145 -19.50 -1.70 7.96
CA THR A 145 -20.22 -1.94 6.72
C THR A 145 -19.65 -1.12 5.56
N LYS A 146 -20.11 -1.41 4.34
CA LYS A 146 -19.76 -0.61 3.16
C LYS A 146 -20.18 0.85 3.35
N MET A 147 -19.30 1.78 3.01
CA MET A 147 -19.53 3.22 3.09
C MET A 147 -19.08 3.94 1.82
N ALA A 148 -19.72 5.06 1.50
CA ALA A 148 -19.34 5.93 0.39
C ALA A 148 -18.39 7.03 0.89
N GLY A 149 -17.28 7.22 0.18
CA GLY A 149 -16.31 8.27 0.40
C GLY A 149 -16.78 9.63 -0.13
N VAL A 150 -16.26 10.71 0.44
CA VAL A 150 -16.37 12.06 -0.13
C VAL A 150 -15.75 12.18 -1.52
N ASP A 151 -14.86 11.26 -1.88
CA ASP A 151 -14.25 11.11 -3.20
C ASP A 151 -15.09 10.23 -4.17
N LEU A 152 -16.34 9.94 -3.80
CA LEU A 152 -17.29 9.10 -4.55
C LEU A 152 -16.86 7.62 -4.71
N LYS A 153 -15.79 7.18 -4.02
CA LYS A 153 -15.38 5.77 -4.00
C LYS A 153 -16.14 5.00 -2.92
N GLN A 154 -16.28 3.68 -3.12
CA GLN A 154 -16.83 2.78 -2.11
C GLN A 154 -15.72 2.15 -1.27
N TYR A 155 -15.92 2.11 0.04
CA TYR A 155 -15.00 1.57 1.04
C TYR A 155 -15.68 0.45 1.83
N GLY A 156 -14.92 -0.59 2.19
CA GLY A 156 -15.40 -1.72 2.98
C GLY A 156 -16.15 -2.82 2.20
N PRO A 157 -16.74 -3.80 2.90
CA PRO A 157 -16.82 -3.92 4.36
C PRO A 157 -15.47 -4.26 4.98
N TYR A 158 -15.27 -3.89 6.24
CA TYR A 158 -14.04 -4.09 7.00
C TYR A 158 -14.27 -4.98 8.22
N LEU A 159 -13.29 -5.80 8.53
CA LEU A 159 -13.20 -6.62 9.74
C LEU A 159 -12.30 -5.94 10.79
N PRO A 160 -12.39 -6.35 12.07
CA PRO A 160 -11.43 -5.92 13.08
C PRO A 160 -10.00 -6.23 12.65
N GLU A 161 -9.10 -5.29 12.96
CA GLU A 161 -7.68 -5.24 12.58
C GLU A 161 -7.39 -4.97 11.09
N ASP A 162 -8.40 -4.77 10.24
CA ASP A 162 -8.17 -4.34 8.85
C ASP A 162 -7.55 -2.94 8.81
N ILE A 163 -6.50 -2.75 8.01
CA ILE A 163 -5.85 -1.46 7.78
C ILE A 163 -6.22 -0.96 6.39
N THR A 164 -6.62 0.30 6.29
CA THR A 164 -7.02 0.90 5.01
C THR A 164 -6.74 2.40 4.96
N VAL A 165 -6.78 2.96 3.75
CA VAL A 165 -6.67 4.40 3.52
C VAL A 165 -8.08 4.96 3.31
N LEU A 166 -8.47 5.94 4.13
CA LEU A 166 -9.77 6.63 4.03
C LEU A 166 -9.58 8.12 3.80
N PRO A 167 -10.55 8.80 3.15
CA PRO A 167 -10.65 10.25 3.22
C PRO A 167 -10.72 10.71 4.68
N VAL A 168 -9.99 11.76 5.02
CA VAL A 168 -9.94 12.34 6.38
C VAL A 168 -11.34 12.68 6.90
N ASP A 169 -12.20 13.20 6.03
CA ASP A 169 -13.57 13.56 6.42
C ASP A 169 -14.47 12.35 6.66
N ASN A 170 -14.17 11.20 6.04
CA ASN A 170 -14.81 9.93 6.36
C ASN A 170 -14.24 9.29 7.64
N ALA A 171 -12.94 9.46 7.90
CA ALA A 171 -12.26 8.85 9.04
C ALA A 171 -12.53 9.55 10.38
N LYS A 172 -12.62 10.88 10.40
CA LYS A 172 -12.91 11.70 11.61
C LYS A 172 -14.05 11.15 12.48
N PRO A 173 -15.27 10.93 11.95
CA PRO A 173 -16.38 10.44 12.77
C PRO A 173 -16.15 8.99 13.26
N LEU A 174 -15.34 8.20 12.57
CA LEU A 174 -14.99 6.84 13.01
C LEU A 174 -13.96 6.84 14.13
N LEU A 175 -13.00 7.77 14.09
CA LEU A 175 -12.00 7.99 15.14
C LEU A 175 -12.68 8.47 16.43
N GLU A 176 -13.58 9.45 16.34
CA GLU A 176 -14.34 9.97 17.49
C GLU A 176 -15.20 8.90 18.17
N ARG A 177 -15.69 7.93 17.41
CA ARG A 177 -16.49 6.80 17.93
C ARG A 177 -15.63 5.64 18.45
N GLY A 178 -14.31 5.69 18.30
CA GLY A 178 -13.42 4.58 18.64
C GLY A 178 -13.65 3.32 17.79
N ILE A 179 -14.17 3.48 16.57
CA ILE A 179 -14.37 2.38 15.61
C ILE A 179 -13.05 2.10 14.87
N VAL A 180 -12.25 3.14 14.65
CA VAL A 180 -10.93 3.05 14.01
C VAL A 180 -9.89 3.79 14.84
N GLU A 181 -8.63 3.45 14.60
CA GLU A 181 -7.44 4.10 15.17
C GLU A 181 -6.54 4.58 14.02
N GLU A 182 -5.95 5.77 14.15
CA GLU A 182 -4.97 6.27 13.18
C GLU A 182 -3.68 5.46 13.28
N VAL A 183 -3.20 4.97 12.13
CA VAL A 183 -1.92 4.27 12.04
C VAL A 183 -0.89 5.24 11.51
N TRP A 184 0.05 5.63 12.37
CA TRP A 184 1.26 6.30 11.93
C TRP A 184 2.14 5.26 11.24
N VAL A 185 2.33 5.42 9.93
CA VAL A 185 3.46 4.78 9.24
C VAL A 185 4.70 5.44 9.81
N SER A 186 5.29 4.82 10.84
CA SER A 186 6.52 5.32 11.41
C SER A 186 7.62 5.09 10.39
N ASP A 187 8.23 6.16 9.88
CA ASP A 187 9.52 6.09 9.20
C ASP A 187 10.50 5.39 10.17
N ARG A 188 10.89 4.15 9.85
CA ARG A 188 11.98 3.45 10.53
C ARG A 188 12.85 2.77 9.50
#